data_AF-A0A4R4DXP7-F1
#
_entry.id   AF-A0A4R4DXP7-F1
#
_cell.length_a   1.000
_cell.length_b   1.000
_cell.length_c   1.000
_cell.angle_alpha   90.00
_cell.angle_beta   90.00
_cell.angle_gamma   90.00
#
_symmetry.space_group_name_H-M   'P 1'
#
loop_
_entity.id
_entity.type
_entity.pdbx_description
1 polymer ?
#
loop_
_entity_poly.entity_id
_entity_poly.type
_entity_poly.pdbx_seq_one_letter_code
_entity_poly.pdbx_strand_id
1 'polypeptide(L)'
;MDGDLYQDDFYTWTRRQAAALRSLTTRQPGNEVDWPNLIEEVETLGRSEVSRVRSALYRLMEHTCLVALAPPDHSDIPHWLGEMRAFRGEAVDDYRPSMQQVLTPKLDTAWADARDAAARKLAQPVERLPEKRPFTLQALLHEIPLDELPERLRGAA
;
A
#
# COMPACT_ATOMS: atom_id res chain seq x y z
N MET A 1 -6.02 -23.06 -14.08
CA MET A 1 -5.27 -22.58 -15.27
C MET A 1 -4.79 -21.17 -14.97
N ASP A 2 -3.86 -20.55 -15.70
CA ASP A 2 -3.46 -19.14 -15.43
C ASP A 2 -4.63 -18.13 -15.59
N GLY A 3 -5.78 -18.55 -16.14
CA GLY A 3 -7.02 -17.76 -16.15
C GLY A 3 -7.59 -17.46 -14.77
N ASP A 4 -7.38 -18.34 -13.79
CA ASP A 4 -7.80 -18.11 -12.40
C ASP A 4 -6.93 -17.02 -11.77
N LEU A 5 -5.63 -17.00 -12.07
CA LEU A 5 -4.72 -15.96 -11.58
C LEU A 5 -4.96 -14.59 -12.19
N TYR A 6 -5.43 -14.49 -13.43
CA TYR A 6 -5.76 -13.19 -14.01
C TYR A 6 -6.84 -12.46 -13.20
N GLN A 7 -7.82 -13.21 -12.68
CA GLN A 7 -8.92 -12.67 -11.89
C GLN A 7 -8.56 -12.57 -10.40
N ASP A 8 -7.92 -13.60 -9.85
CA ASP A 8 -7.72 -13.74 -8.41
C ASP A 8 -6.40 -13.13 -7.92
N ASP A 9 -5.34 -13.13 -8.73
CA ASP A 9 -4.02 -12.62 -8.36
C ASP A 9 -3.28 -12.06 -9.58
N PHE A 10 -3.82 -10.94 -10.08
CA PHE A 10 -3.33 -10.28 -11.27
C PHE A 10 -1.84 -9.90 -11.15
N TYR A 11 -1.36 -9.59 -9.94
CA TYR A 11 0.05 -9.37 -9.69
C TYR A 11 0.91 -10.59 -10.01
N THR A 12 0.59 -11.77 -9.46
CA THR A 12 1.29 -13.01 -9.80
C THR A 12 1.17 -13.33 -11.28
N TRP A 13 -0.01 -13.12 -11.87
CA TRP A 13 -0.24 -13.33 -13.30
C TRP A 13 0.73 -12.50 -14.16
N THR A 14 0.83 -11.19 -13.93
CA THR A 14 1.75 -10.31 -14.70
C THR A 14 3.21 -10.75 -14.59
N ARG A 15 3.67 -11.20 -13.41
CA ARG A 15 5.03 -11.74 -13.22
C ARG A 15 5.26 -13.00 -14.06
N ARG A 16 4.30 -13.93 -14.06
CA ARG A 16 4.37 -15.16 -14.87
C ARG A 16 4.37 -14.87 -16.35
N GLN A 17 3.49 -13.99 -16.82
CA GLN A 17 3.41 -13.64 -18.23
C GLN A 17 4.69 -12.96 -18.72
N ALA A 18 5.24 -11.99 -17.97
CA ALA A 18 6.52 -11.38 -18.33
C ALA A 18 7.67 -12.40 -18.42
N ALA A 19 7.70 -13.40 -17.53
CA ALA A 19 8.69 -14.47 -17.58
C ALA A 19 8.48 -15.41 -18.79
N ALA A 20 7.24 -15.78 -19.08
CA ALA A 20 6.89 -16.61 -20.23
C ALA A 20 7.27 -15.90 -21.55
N LEU A 21 6.92 -14.62 -21.67
CA LEU A 21 7.30 -13.78 -22.81
C LEU A 21 8.82 -13.73 -23.00
N ARG A 22 9.59 -13.50 -21.94
CA ARG A 22 11.07 -13.59 -22.00
C ARG A 22 11.59 -14.96 -22.46
N SER A 23 10.92 -16.05 -22.07
CA SER A 23 11.32 -17.37 -22.54
C SER A 23 11.01 -17.58 -24.02
N LEU A 24 10.01 -16.92 -24.58
CA LEU A 24 9.64 -17.05 -25.99
C LEU A 24 10.59 -16.31 -26.91
N THR A 25 11.11 -15.15 -26.49
CA THR A 25 12.09 -14.38 -27.28
C THR A 25 13.36 -15.18 -27.59
N THR A 26 13.74 -16.12 -26.74
CA THR A 26 14.93 -16.97 -26.92
C THR A 26 14.67 -18.19 -27.81
N ARG A 27 13.41 -18.63 -27.94
CA ARG A 27 13.05 -19.86 -28.66
C ARG A 27 12.64 -19.59 -30.10
N GLN A 28 11.75 -18.62 -30.31
CA GLN A 28 11.22 -18.24 -31.62
C GLN A 28 10.80 -16.77 -31.59
N PRO A 29 11.76 -15.83 -31.73
CA PRO A 29 11.41 -14.41 -31.80
C PRO A 29 10.66 -14.15 -33.10
N GLY A 30 9.36 -13.81 -33.00
CA GLY A 30 8.64 -13.22 -34.13
C GLY A 30 9.24 -11.84 -34.44
N ASN A 31 9.65 -11.61 -35.70
CA ASN A 31 10.45 -10.44 -36.08
C ASN A 31 9.71 -9.09 -36.00
N GLU A 32 8.38 -9.09 -35.91
CA GLU A 32 7.56 -7.85 -35.88
C GLU A 32 7.14 -7.45 -34.45
N VAL A 33 7.37 -8.29 -33.45
CA VAL A 33 6.93 -8.02 -32.07
C VAL A 33 8.04 -7.31 -31.30
N ASP A 34 7.72 -6.14 -30.77
CA ASP A 34 8.58 -5.39 -29.85
C ASP A 34 8.54 -6.01 -28.44
N TRP A 35 9.22 -7.15 -28.31
CA TRP A 35 9.22 -7.94 -27.09
C TRP A 35 9.71 -7.18 -25.84
N PRO A 36 10.81 -6.40 -25.89
CA PRO A 36 11.28 -5.65 -24.71
C PRO A 36 10.19 -4.74 -24.13
N ASN A 37 9.55 -3.93 -24.98
CA ASN A 37 8.51 -3.01 -24.54
C ASN A 37 7.25 -3.73 -24.07
N LEU A 38 6.81 -4.79 -24.77
CA LEU A 38 5.63 -5.56 -24.34
C LEU A 38 5.85 -6.24 -22.98
N ILE A 39 7.03 -6.83 -22.77
CA ILE A 39 7.39 -7.44 -21.48
C ILE A 39 7.35 -6.37 -20.40
N GLU A 40 7.98 -5.22 -20.63
CA GLU A 40 8.02 -4.10 -19.69
C GLU A 40 6.62 -3.61 -19.31
N GLU A 41 5.72 -3.43 -20.27
CA GLU A 41 4.34 -3.01 -20.02
C GLU A 41 3.60 -4.02 -19.12
N VAL A 42 3.75 -5.32 -19.38
CA VAL A 42 3.18 -6.35 -18.50
C VAL A 42 3.76 -6.27 -17.09
N GLU A 43 5.06 -6.01 -16.94
CA GLU A 43 5.67 -5.80 -15.62
C GLU A 43 5.13 -4.54 -14.93
N THR A 44 4.92 -3.46 -15.69
CA THR A 44 4.38 -2.18 -15.22
C THR A 44 2.97 -2.34 -14.68
N LEU A 45 2.13 -3.15 -15.33
CA LEU A 45 0.79 -3.46 -14.82
C LEU A 45 0.86 -4.06 -13.41
N GLY A 46 1.73 -5.04 -13.19
CA GLY A 46 1.93 -5.63 -11.86
C GLY A 46 2.48 -4.65 -10.82
N ARG A 47 3.43 -3.79 -11.22
CA ARG A 47 3.95 -2.73 -10.33
C ARG A 47 2.87 -1.71 -9.94
N SER A 48 1.93 -1.43 -10.85
CA SER A 48 0.84 -0.48 -10.62
C SER A 48 -0.13 -0.98 -9.57
N GLU A 49 -0.49 -2.27 -9.58
CA GLU A 49 -1.31 -2.89 -8.52
C GLU A 49 -0.68 -2.73 -7.14
N VAL A 50 0.61 -3.08 -7.02
CA VAL A 50 1.35 -2.94 -5.76
C VAL A 50 1.43 -1.46 -5.33
N SER A 51 1.60 -0.54 -6.29
CA SER A 51 1.64 0.89 -6.01
C SER A 51 0.30 1.42 -5.50
N ARG A 52 -0.83 0.89 -5.98
CA ARG A 52 -2.17 1.28 -5.51
C ARG A 52 -2.36 0.90 -4.04
N VAL A 53 -2.10 -0.37 -3.70
CA VAL A 53 -2.16 -0.86 -2.31
C VAL A 53 -1.21 -0.07 -1.41
N ARG A 54 0.04 0.17 -1.84
CA ARG A 54 1.00 0.97 -1.08
C ARG A 54 0.50 2.39 -0.83
N SER A 55 -0.09 3.02 -1.84
CA SER A 55 -0.62 4.39 -1.74
C SER A 55 -1.79 4.46 -0.77
N ALA A 56 -2.70 3.48 -0.82
CA ALA A 56 -3.82 3.37 0.11
C ALA A 56 -3.33 3.18 1.56
N LEU A 57 -2.35 2.29 1.77
CA LEU A 57 -1.74 2.08 3.09
C LEU A 57 -1.02 3.33 3.62
N TYR A 58 -0.30 4.06 2.76
CA TYR A 58 0.30 5.35 3.12
C TYR A 58 -0.77 6.34 3.60
N ARG A 59 -1.84 6.53 2.82
CA ARG A 59 -2.93 7.46 3.15
C ARG A 59 -3.65 7.05 4.44
N LEU A 60 -3.86 5.75 4.65
CA LEU A 60 -4.41 5.22 5.90
C LEU A 60 -3.52 5.58 7.11
N MET A 61 -2.20 5.36 7.01
CA MET A 61 -1.26 5.72 8.07
C MET A 61 -1.23 7.23 8.32
N GLU A 62 -1.20 8.05 7.27
CA GLU A 62 -1.21 9.51 7.36
C GLU A 62 -2.45 10.00 8.13
N HIS A 63 -3.64 9.52 7.78
CA HIS A 63 -4.89 9.94 8.44
C HIS A 63 -4.99 9.41 9.87
N THR A 64 -4.44 8.22 10.13
CA THR A 64 -4.29 7.72 11.50
C THR A 64 -3.43 8.68 12.34
N CYS A 65 -2.30 9.15 11.79
CA CYS A 65 -1.45 10.14 12.44
C CYS A 65 -2.16 11.49 12.64
N LEU A 66 -2.95 11.95 11.67
CA LEU A 66 -3.74 13.17 11.79
C LEU A 66 -4.72 13.10 12.97
N VAL A 67 -5.50 12.01 13.05
CA VAL A 67 -6.44 11.80 14.16
C VAL A 67 -5.72 11.64 15.50
N ALA A 68 -4.55 11.00 15.52
CA ALA A 68 -3.78 10.82 16.75
C ALA A 68 -3.22 12.15 17.30
N LEU A 69 -2.77 13.05 16.42
CA LEU A 69 -2.16 14.34 16.77
C LEU A 69 -3.17 15.45 17.05
N ALA A 70 -4.30 15.44 16.35
CA ALA A 70 -5.27 16.51 16.41
C ALA A 70 -5.93 16.65 17.80
N PRO A 71 -6.29 17.88 18.21
CA PRO A 71 -7.13 18.09 19.37
C PRO A 71 -8.47 17.32 19.25
N PRO A 72 -9.05 16.81 20.35
CA PRO A 72 -10.27 16.00 20.30
C PRO A 72 -11.49 16.70 19.67
N ASP A 73 -11.52 18.03 19.67
CA ASP A 73 -12.58 18.88 19.13
C ASP A 73 -12.29 19.38 17.70
N HIS A 74 -11.23 18.89 17.05
CA HIS A 74 -10.87 19.29 15.69
C HIS A 74 -11.97 18.89 14.69
N SER A 75 -12.46 19.87 13.92
CA SER A 75 -13.61 19.72 13.02
C SER A 75 -13.45 18.64 11.95
N ASP A 76 -12.20 18.37 11.55
CA ASP A 76 -11.90 17.44 10.45
C ASP A 76 -11.80 15.98 10.88
N ILE A 77 -11.80 15.67 12.20
CA ILE A 77 -11.67 14.29 12.69
C ILE A 77 -12.72 13.35 12.08
N PRO A 78 -14.03 13.70 12.02
CA PRO A 78 -15.02 12.84 11.39
C PRO A 78 -14.73 12.55 9.90
N HIS A 79 -14.18 13.54 9.18
CA HIS A 79 -13.80 13.38 7.78
C HIS A 79 -12.61 12.43 7.64
N TRP A 80 -11.54 12.63 8.41
CA TRP A 80 -10.35 11.78 8.36
C TRP A 80 -10.66 10.33 8.77
N LEU A 81 -11.55 10.10 9.73
CA LEU A 81 -12.03 8.75 10.07
C LEU A 81 -12.79 8.10 8.89
N GLY A 82 -13.57 8.88 8.15
CA GLY A 82 -14.20 8.44 6.91
C GLY A 82 -13.19 8.05 5.84
N GLU A 83 -12.15 8.87 5.65
CA GLU A 83 -11.06 8.61 4.71
C GLU A 83 -10.24 7.37 5.12
N MET A 84 -9.91 7.20 6.40
CA MET A 84 -9.27 5.98 6.91
C MET A 84 -10.04 4.72 6.53
N ARG A 85 -11.37 4.75 6.64
CA ARG A 85 -12.23 3.63 6.23
C ARG A 85 -12.14 3.36 4.74
N ALA A 86 -12.20 4.41 3.92
CA ALA A 86 -12.10 4.28 2.47
C ALA A 86 -10.73 3.72 2.04
N PHE A 87 -9.63 4.25 2.58
CA PHE A 87 -8.27 3.81 2.23
C PHE A 87 -7.97 2.40 2.70
N ARG A 88 -8.49 1.99 3.87
CA ARG A 88 -8.37 0.59 4.28
C ARG A 88 -9.17 -0.33 3.36
N GLY A 89 -10.37 0.08 2.94
CA GLY A 89 -11.16 -0.64 1.94
C GLY A 89 -10.38 -0.85 0.64
N GLU A 90 -9.87 0.24 0.05
CA GLU A 90 -9.02 0.21 -1.17
C GLU A 90 -7.83 -0.74 -0.98
N ALA A 91 -7.12 -0.64 0.14
CA ALA A 91 -5.97 -1.51 0.41
C ALA A 91 -6.37 -2.99 0.54
N VAL A 92 -7.50 -3.29 1.19
CA VAL A 92 -8.01 -4.67 1.37
C VAL A 92 -8.50 -5.27 0.05
N ASP A 93 -9.24 -4.51 -0.73
CA ASP A 93 -9.84 -4.97 -1.99
C ASP A 93 -8.77 -5.32 -3.03
N ASP A 94 -7.69 -4.53 -3.08
CA ASP A 94 -6.61 -4.70 -4.05
C ASP A 94 -5.46 -5.59 -3.55
N TYR A 95 -5.31 -5.77 -2.23
CA TYR A 95 -4.22 -6.58 -1.68
C TYR A 95 -4.36 -8.05 -2.05
N ARG A 96 -3.23 -8.66 -2.42
CA ARG A 96 -3.09 -10.11 -2.57
C ARG A 96 -1.89 -10.60 -1.75
N PRO A 97 -1.94 -11.82 -1.19
CA PRO A 97 -0.81 -12.37 -0.40
C PRO A 97 0.53 -12.34 -1.14
N SER A 98 0.52 -12.52 -2.46
CA SER A 98 1.68 -12.43 -3.35
C SER A 98 2.41 -11.09 -3.29
N MET A 99 1.72 -10.00 -2.92
CA MET A 99 2.30 -8.66 -2.81
C MET A 99 3.05 -8.44 -1.49
N GLN A 100 2.88 -9.31 -0.49
CA GLN A 100 3.41 -9.11 0.87
C GLN A 100 4.93 -8.86 0.89
N GLN A 101 5.68 -9.64 0.13
CA GLN A 101 7.14 -9.54 0.09
C GLN A 101 7.62 -8.20 -0.51
N VAL A 102 6.83 -7.60 -1.41
CA VAL A 102 7.17 -6.33 -2.05
C VAL A 102 6.70 -5.13 -1.22
N LEU A 103 5.55 -5.25 -0.55
CA LEU A 103 4.97 -4.18 0.27
C LEU A 103 5.68 -4.02 1.60
N THR A 104 5.93 -5.12 2.32
CA THR A 104 6.43 -5.09 3.70
C THR A 104 7.71 -4.25 3.87
N PRO A 105 8.75 -4.39 3.02
CA PRO A 105 9.98 -3.60 3.16
C PRO A 105 9.79 -2.10 2.91
N LYS A 106 8.69 -1.70 2.25
CA LYS A 106 8.38 -0.30 1.92
C LYS A 106 7.55 0.40 2.98
N LEU A 107 6.99 -0.35 3.94
CA LEU A 107 6.08 0.20 4.93
C LEU A 107 6.78 1.11 5.95
N ASP A 108 8.05 0.83 6.28
CA ASP A 108 8.75 1.66 7.26
C ASP A 108 9.08 3.04 6.68
N THR A 109 9.44 3.12 5.39
CA THR A 109 9.58 4.41 4.69
C THR A 109 8.24 5.12 4.57
N ALA A 110 7.19 4.42 4.14
CA ALA A 110 5.85 5.01 4.04
C ALA A 110 5.31 5.50 5.40
N TRP A 111 5.68 4.83 6.50
CA TRP A 111 5.36 5.26 7.85
C TRP A 111 6.07 6.57 8.23
N ALA A 112 7.38 6.66 7.97
CA ALA A 112 8.14 7.88 8.21
C ALA A 112 7.55 9.07 7.43
N ASP A 113 7.28 8.88 6.14
CA ASP A 113 6.67 9.91 5.29
C ASP A 113 5.28 10.33 5.79
N ALA A 114 4.44 9.37 6.21
CA ALA A 114 3.10 9.63 6.70
C ALA A 114 3.09 10.41 8.03
N ARG A 115 4.02 10.10 8.95
CA ARG A 115 4.19 10.84 10.20
C ARG A 115 4.63 12.28 9.93
N ASP A 116 5.62 12.47 9.06
CA ASP A 116 6.12 13.78 8.68
C ASP A 116 5.02 14.64 8.02
N ALA A 117 4.26 14.05 7.11
CA ALA A 117 3.16 14.72 6.43
C ALA A 117 2.07 15.18 7.41
N ALA A 118 1.64 14.29 8.31
CA ALA A 118 0.62 14.61 9.31
C ALA A 118 1.09 15.67 10.32
N ALA A 119 2.32 15.54 10.82
CA ALA A 119 2.93 16.51 11.74
C ALA A 119 3.01 17.91 11.11
N ARG A 120 3.47 17.99 9.85
CA ARG A 120 3.52 19.26 9.09
C ARG A 120 2.12 19.84 8.87
N LYS A 121 1.14 19.01 8.46
CA LYS A 121 -0.24 19.45 8.20
C LYS A 121 -0.91 20.08 9.43
N LEU A 122 -0.61 19.58 10.63
CA LEU A 122 -1.16 20.09 11.88
C LEU A 122 -0.23 21.07 12.62
N ALA A 123 0.95 21.37 12.07
CA ALA A 123 2.00 22.12 12.75
C ALA A 123 2.32 21.59 14.17
N GLN A 124 2.37 20.27 14.31
CA GLN A 124 2.64 19.55 15.57
C GLN A 124 4.03 18.89 15.54
N PRO A 125 4.67 18.67 16.70
CA PRO A 125 5.91 17.90 16.77
C PRO A 125 5.71 16.44 16.33
N VAL A 126 6.58 15.94 15.45
CA VAL A 126 6.53 14.56 14.93
C VAL A 126 6.89 13.52 16.00
N GLU A 127 7.58 13.96 17.06
CA GLU A 127 7.99 13.17 18.23
C GLU A 127 6.79 12.72 19.07
N ARG A 128 5.63 13.37 18.91
CA ARG A 128 4.36 12.88 19.49
C ARG A 128 3.83 11.61 18.82
N LEU A 129 4.48 11.14 17.76
CA LEU A 129 4.18 9.90 17.05
C LEU A 129 5.35 8.93 17.19
N PRO A 130 5.10 7.61 17.27
CA PRO A 130 6.14 6.60 17.43
C PRO A 130 7.18 6.62 16.30
N GLU A 131 8.47 6.60 16.64
CA GLU A 131 9.54 6.60 15.64
C GLU A 131 9.43 5.40 14.67
N LYS A 132 9.20 4.23 15.25
CA LYS A 132 9.02 2.98 14.52
C LYS A 132 7.55 2.67 14.33
N ARG A 133 7.24 2.03 13.20
CA ARG A 133 5.90 1.61 12.83
C ARG A 133 5.35 0.59 13.87
N PRO A 134 4.22 0.87 14.56
CA PRO A 134 3.73 0.04 15.66
C PRO A 134 2.81 -1.11 15.23
N PHE A 135 2.57 -1.28 13.94
CA PHE A 135 1.69 -2.30 13.36
C PHE A 135 2.41 -3.07 12.26
N THR A 136 1.92 -4.24 11.88
CA THR A 136 2.36 -5.00 10.69
C THR A 136 1.49 -4.66 9.48
N LEU A 137 1.82 -5.19 8.29
CA LEU A 137 0.94 -5.09 7.11
C LEU A 137 -0.44 -5.70 7.40
N GLN A 138 -0.46 -6.93 7.95
CA GLN A 138 -1.69 -7.64 8.26
C GLN A 138 -2.52 -6.92 9.33
N ALA A 139 -1.84 -6.33 10.31
CA ALA A 139 -2.50 -5.55 11.36
C ALA A 139 -3.26 -4.34 10.80
N LEU A 140 -2.66 -3.61 9.85
CA LEU A 140 -3.30 -2.50 9.14
C LEU A 140 -4.49 -2.95 8.29
N LEU A 141 -4.35 -4.09 7.60
CA LEU A 141 -5.38 -4.57 6.69
C LEU A 141 -6.58 -5.15 7.46
N HIS A 142 -6.35 -5.96 8.50
CA HIS A 142 -7.40 -6.81 9.06
C HIS A 142 -7.46 -6.92 10.60
N GLU A 143 -6.34 -6.80 11.32
CA GLU A 143 -6.33 -7.22 12.74
C GLU A 143 -6.70 -6.10 13.73
N ILE A 144 -6.36 -4.85 13.43
CA ILE A 144 -6.63 -3.73 14.34
C ILE A 144 -7.92 -3.04 13.90
N PRO A 145 -8.93 -2.83 14.76
CA PRO A 145 -10.08 -1.97 14.44
C PRO A 145 -9.65 -0.56 14.03
N LEU A 146 -10.36 0.06 13.06
CA LEU A 146 -9.95 1.37 12.50
C LEU A 146 -9.90 2.48 13.55
N ASP A 147 -10.83 2.46 14.49
CA ASP A 147 -10.96 3.41 15.60
C ASP A 147 -9.90 3.22 16.70
N GLU A 148 -9.29 2.04 16.80
CA GLU A 148 -8.18 1.78 17.73
C GLU A 148 -6.82 2.23 17.18
N LEU A 149 -6.68 2.40 15.86
CA LEU A 149 -5.40 2.75 15.23
C LEU A 149 -4.82 4.07 15.80
N PRO A 150 -5.57 5.18 15.92
CA PRO A 150 -5.05 6.42 16.49
C PRO A 150 -4.67 6.28 17.96
N GLU A 151 -5.45 5.55 18.77
CA GLU A 151 -5.16 5.35 20.19
C GLU A 151 -3.84 4.61 20.41
N ARG A 152 -3.54 3.62 19.56
CA ARG A 152 -2.25 2.91 19.60
C ARG A 152 -1.06 3.83 19.33
N LEU A 153 -1.24 4.88 18.53
CA LEU A 153 -0.18 5.87 18.30
C LEU A 153 0.03 6.75 19.54
N ARG A 154 -1.06 7.15 20.21
CA ARG A 154 -0.99 7.97 21.43
C ARG A 154 -0.37 7.22 22.62
N GLY A 155 -0.57 5.91 22.71
CA GLY A 155 -0.01 5.07 23.77
C GLY A 155 1.42 4.58 23.55
N ALA A 156 1.98 4.79 22.36
CA ALA A 156 3.31 4.30 21.97
C ALA A 156 4.37 5.41 21.79
N ALA A 157 4.00 6.66 22.05
CA ALA A 157 4.87 7.83 22.01
C ALA A 157 5.50 8.14 23.38
#